data_AF-A0A9C7TC07-F1
#
_entry.id   AF-A0A9C7TC07-F1
#
_cell.length_a   1.000
_cell.length_b   1.000
_cell.length_c   1.000
_cell.angle_alpha   90.00
_cell.angle_beta   90.00
_cell.angle_gamma   90.00
#
_symmetry.space_group_name_H-M   'P 1'
#
loop_
_entity.id
_entity.type
_entity.pdbx_description
1 polymer ?
#
loop_
_entity_poly.entity_id
_entity_poly.type
_entity_poly.pdbx_seq_one_letter_code
_entity_poly.pdbx_strand_id
1 'polypeptide(L)'
;MRNLANGGDLAMKRTSKIYLGLIVGLALLAGLGVLLPQGGLLPTQGLPAPKPVLALLNAAIVLILYGGLGLVGLKLSRRLGFAEIWDPKVSNSQRFLIPALIGTGIGVFFVLADVVLSRFHALGGLPHPPFPTSLVASAVAGIGEEVIFRLFFISFWVWLVSYVILKGRWQSQIFWIVAVFSALAFALGHVPSVVLLLGLKTVNQIPPALMGEILLLNGVLSLFAAYYFRKFGFLAAVGIHFWTDVIWHVIWGAV
;
A
#
# COMPACT_ATOMS: atom_id res chain seq x y z
N MET A 1 -30.86 -16.27 -18.07
CA MET A 1 -30.05 -16.88 -16.97
C MET A 1 -28.69 -17.42 -17.43
N ARG A 2 -28.54 -18.08 -18.60
CA ARG A 2 -27.22 -18.55 -19.11
C ARG A 2 -26.18 -17.44 -19.38
N ASN A 3 -26.59 -16.26 -19.85
CA ASN A 3 -25.64 -15.15 -20.13
C ASN A 3 -25.04 -14.49 -18.86
N LEU A 4 -25.75 -14.52 -17.74
CA LEU A 4 -25.26 -13.96 -16.47
C LEU A 4 -24.23 -14.88 -15.80
N ALA A 5 -24.41 -16.20 -15.93
CA ALA A 5 -23.47 -17.20 -15.42
C ALA A 5 -22.12 -17.17 -16.17
N ASN A 6 -22.16 -17.02 -17.50
CA ASN A 6 -20.94 -16.90 -18.31
C ASN A 6 -20.13 -15.63 -17.99
N GLY A 7 -20.81 -14.49 -17.75
CA GLY A 7 -20.14 -13.23 -17.42
C GLY A 7 -19.39 -13.27 -16.08
N GLY A 8 -19.94 -13.94 -15.06
CA GLY A 8 -19.30 -14.10 -13.76
C GLY A 8 -18.03 -14.98 -13.80
N ASP A 9 -18.08 -16.11 -14.52
CA ASP A 9 -16.93 -17.02 -14.64
C ASP A 9 -15.76 -16.39 -15.42
N LEU A 10 -16.09 -15.60 -16.46
CA LEU A 10 -15.11 -14.82 -17.22
C LEU A 10 -14.46 -13.72 -16.35
N ALA A 11 -15.24 -12.99 -15.55
CA ALA A 11 -14.72 -11.98 -14.64
C ALA A 11 -13.80 -12.59 -13.56
N MET A 12 -14.18 -13.74 -13.00
CA MET A 12 -13.38 -14.47 -12.02
C MET A 12 -12.03 -14.91 -12.60
N LYS A 13 -12.02 -15.50 -13.80
CA LYS A 13 -10.78 -15.86 -14.51
C LYS A 13 -9.90 -14.64 -14.76
N ARG A 14 -10.51 -13.50 -15.09
CA ARG A 14 -9.77 -12.24 -15.31
C ARG A 14 -9.17 -11.70 -14.01
N THR A 15 -9.92 -11.68 -12.93
CA THR A 15 -9.43 -11.29 -11.59
C THR A 15 -8.21 -12.12 -11.19
N SER A 16 -8.26 -13.45 -11.34
CA SER A 16 -7.13 -14.31 -11.00
C SER A 16 -5.89 -14.04 -11.87
N LYS A 17 -6.06 -13.81 -13.17
CA LYS A 17 -4.95 -13.45 -14.08
C LYS A 17 -4.33 -12.11 -13.72
N ILE A 18 -5.15 -11.10 -13.43
CA ILE A 18 -4.66 -9.77 -13.04
C ILE A 18 -3.94 -9.85 -11.70
N TYR A 19 -4.51 -10.56 -10.71
CA TYR A 19 -3.86 -10.79 -9.43
C TYR A 19 -2.48 -11.43 -9.59
N LEU A 20 -2.39 -12.52 -10.36
CA LEU A 20 -1.11 -13.18 -10.63
C LEU A 20 -0.11 -12.22 -11.30
N GLY A 21 -0.56 -11.45 -12.29
CA GLY A 21 0.26 -10.44 -12.95
C GLY A 21 0.77 -9.37 -11.99
N LEU A 22 -0.07 -8.89 -11.07
CA LEU A 22 0.31 -7.91 -10.04
C LEU A 22 1.35 -8.48 -9.07
N ILE A 23 1.19 -9.72 -8.60
CA ILE A 23 2.14 -10.33 -7.65
C ILE A 23 3.49 -10.64 -8.32
N VAL A 24 3.47 -11.16 -9.56
CA VAL A 24 4.70 -11.40 -10.33
C VAL A 24 5.39 -10.07 -10.62
N GLY A 25 4.65 -9.05 -11.06
CA GLY A 25 5.17 -7.70 -11.28
C GLY A 25 5.77 -7.10 -10.01
N LEU A 26 5.06 -7.19 -8.88
CA LEU A 26 5.53 -6.74 -7.58
C LEU A 26 6.83 -7.45 -7.17
N ALA A 27 6.92 -8.77 -7.33
CA ALA A 27 8.13 -9.53 -7.01
C ALA A 27 9.33 -9.10 -7.87
N LEU A 28 9.12 -8.93 -9.18
CA LEU A 28 10.17 -8.46 -10.09
C LEU A 28 10.61 -7.04 -9.76
N LEU A 29 9.67 -6.13 -9.50
CA LEU A 29 9.96 -4.74 -9.12
C LEU A 29 10.66 -4.65 -7.75
N ALA A 30 10.27 -5.48 -6.78
CA ALA A 30 10.92 -5.55 -5.49
C ALA A 30 12.36 -6.06 -5.59
N GLY A 31 12.62 -7.04 -6.46
CA GLY A 31 13.98 -7.48 -6.78
C GLY A 31 14.79 -6.38 -7.49
N LEU A 32 14.21 -5.76 -8.52
CA LEU A 32 14.82 -4.64 -9.25
C LEU A 32 15.17 -3.49 -8.30
N GLY A 33 14.28 -3.15 -7.37
CA GLY A 33 14.47 -2.11 -6.37
C GLY A 33 15.77 -2.27 -5.58
N VAL A 34 16.16 -3.50 -5.22
CA VAL A 34 17.42 -3.79 -4.51
C VAL A 34 18.67 -3.48 -5.35
N LEU A 35 18.55 -3.60 -6.68
CA LEU A 35 19.65 -3.35 -7.62
C LEU A 35 19.81 -1.86 -7.97
N LEU A 36 18.75 -1.07 -7.79
CA LEU A 36 18.75 0.35 -8.13
C LEU A 36 19.51 1.22 -7.10
N PRO A 37 19.89 2.46 -7.45
CA PRO A 37 20.56 3.38 -6.55
C PRO A 37 19.69 3.69 -5.33
N GLN A 38 20.23 3.47 -4.13
CA GLN A 38 19.49 3.73 -2.88
C GLN A 38 19.80 5.12 -2.30
N GLY A 39 20.69 5.91 -2.92
CA GLY A 39 21.11 7.21 -2.39
C GLY A 39 21.73 7.08 -1.00
N GLY A 40 21.39 8.02 -0.11
CA GLY A 40 21.80 7.99 1.31
C GLY A 40 21.07 6.94 2.16
N LEU A 41 20.19 6.12 1.57
CA LEU A 41 19.34 5.16 2.29
C LEU A 41 20.03 3.81 2.55
N LEU A 42 21.31 3.65 2.19
CA LEU A 42 22.04 2.41 2.45
C LEU A 42 22.52 2.34 3.90
N PRO A 43 22.52 1.14 4.52
CA PRO A 43 23.25 0.91 5.75
C PRO A 43 24.72 1.29 5.58
N THR A 44 25.30 1.93 6.59
CA THR A 44 26.74 2.22 6.66
C THR A 44 27.58 0.95 6.83
N GLN A 45 26.96 -0.15 7.24
CA GLN A 45 27.57 -1.47 7.31
C GLN A 45 27.48 -2.18 5.95
N GLY A 46 28.50 -2.98 5.62
CA GLY A 46 28.51 -3.78 4.40
C GLY A 46 27.29 -4.70 4.29
N LEU A 47 26.87 -4.99 3.06
CA LEU A 47 25.73 -5.89 2.82
C LEU A 47 26.07 -7.32 3.27
N PRO A 48 25.12 -8.05 3.87
CA PRO A 48 25.35 -9.42 4.35
C PRO A 48 25.53 -10.44 3.22
N ALA A 49 25.18 -10.06 1.98
CA ALA A 49 25.36 -10.86 0.78
C ALA A 49 25.46 -9.96 -0.46
N PRO A 50 25.91 -10.48 -1.61
CA PRO A 50 25.91 -9.73 -2.87
C PRO A 50 24.50 -9.25 -3.26
N LYS A 51 24.40 -8.05 -3.83
CA LYS A 51 23.10 -7.44 -4.24
C LYS A 51 22.22 -8.35 -5.10
N PRO A 52 22.74 -9.12 -6.09
CA PRO A 52 21.91 -10.04 -6.86
C PRO A 52 21.25 -11.14 -6.00
N VAL A 53 21.94 -11.64 -4.97
CA VAL A 53 21.40 -12.64 -4.05
C VAL A 53 20.29 -12.03 -3.21
N LEU A 54 20.50 -10.82 -2.67
CA LEU A 54 19.48 -10.09 -1.91
C LEU A 54 18.25 -9.74 -2.77
N ALA A 55 18.46 -9.36 -4.03
CA ALA A 55 17.38 -9.08 -4.98
C ALA A 55 16.52 -10.32 -5.25
N LEU A 56 17.15 -11.47 -5.51
CA LEU A 56 16.46 -12.74 -5.71
C LEU A 56 15.70 -13.18 -4.45
N LEU A 57 16.32 -13.05 -3.28
CA LEU A 57 15.68 -13.37 -2.01
C LEU A 57 14.47 -12.47 -1.74
N ASN A 58 14.60 -11.16 -1.95
CA ASN A 58 13.50 -10.21 -1.78
C ASN A 58 12.34 -10.53 -2.73
N ALA A 59 12.64 -10.78 -4.01
CA ALA A 59 11.64 -11.17 -5.00
C ALA A 59 10.92 -12.47 -4.60
N ALA A 60 11.66 -13.48 -4.11
CA ALA A 60 11.09 -14.75 -3.66
C ALA A 60 10.19 -14.58 -2.43
N ILE A 61 10.63 -13.81 -1.42
CA ILE A 61 9.84 -13.49 -0.24
C ILE A 61 8.55 -12.79 -0.64
N VAL A 62 8.63 -11.78 -1.51
CA VAL A 62 7.46 -11.05 -1.99
C VAL A 62 6.50 -11.97 -2.75
N LEU A 63 7.01 -12.77 -3.69
CA LEU A 63 6.20 -13.71 -4.46
C LEU A 63 5.44 -14.70 -3.56
N ILE A 64 6.12 -15.27 -2.57
CA ILE A 64 5.55 -16.32 -1.71
C ILE A 64 4.68 -15.72 -0.61
N LEU A 65 5.21 -14.78 0.16
CA LEU A 65 4.53 -14.23 1.33
C LEU A 65 3.41 -13.27 0.92
N TYR A 66 3.70 -12.25 0.10
CA TYR A 66 2.68 -11.29 -0.32
C TYR A 66 1.69 -11.97 -1.26
N GLY A 67 2.18 -12.81 -2.17
CA GLY A 67 1.31 -13.63 -3.02
C GLY A 67 0.39 -14.57 -2.22
N GLY A 68 0.90 -15.23 -1.18
CA GLY A 68 0.10 -16.10 -0.31
C GLY A 68 -0.94 -15.34 0.50
N LEU A 69 -0.53 -14.28 1.19
CA LEU A 69 -1.43 -13.44 2.00
C LEU A 69 -2.50 -12.76 1.13
N GLY A 70 -2.11 -12.21 -0.02
CA GLY A 70 -3.03 -11.61 -0.95
C GLY A 70 -4.04 -12.60 -1.54
N LEU A 71 -3.68 -13.88 -1.74
CA LEU A 71 -4.61 -14.92 -2.18
C LEU A 71 -5.67 -15.21 -1.11
N VAL A 72 -5.25 -15.23 0.16
CA VAL A 72 -6.19 -15.34 1.29
C VAL A 72 -7.10 -14.12 1.31
N GLY A 73 -6.53 -12.91 1.23
CA GLY A 73 -7.28 -11.65 1.18
C GLY A 73 -8.29 -11.58 0.03
N LEU A 74 -7.92 -12.03 -1.17
CA LEU A 74 -8.79 -12.08 -2.34
C LEU A 74 -9.98 -13.03 -2.14
N LYS A 75 -9.76 -14.19 -1.53
CA LYS A 75 -10.84 -15.14 -1.19
C LYS A 75 -11.79 -14.55 -0.15
N LEU A 76 -11.26 -13.87 0.87
CA LEU A 76 -12.05 -13.31 1.96
C LEU A 76 -12.84 -12.06 1.53
N SER A 77 -12.23 -11.14 0.79
CA SER A 77 -12.90 -9.95 0.25
C SER A 77 -14.11 -10.29 -0.62
N ARG A 78 -14.00 -11.34 -1.45
CA ARG A 78 -15.14 -11.89 -2.21
C ARG A 78 -16.27 -12.39 -1.31
N ARG A 79 -15.93 -13.15 -0.26
CA ARG A 79 -16.94 -13.64 0.71
C ARG A 79 -17.63 -12.50 1.45
N LEU A 80 -16.93 -11.39 1.66
CA LEU A 80 -17.46 -10.16 2.26
C LEU A 80 -18.27 -9.30 1.28
N GLY A 81 -18.32 -9.68 0.00
CA GLY A 81 -19.05 -8.93 -1.04
C GLY A 81 -18.38 -7.60 -1.42
N PHE A 82 -17.08 -7.46 -1.20
CA PHE A 82 -16.33 -6.30 -1.70
C PHE A 82 -16.14 -6.40 -3.21
N ALA A 83 -15.96 -5.26 -3.87
CA ALA A 83 -15.71 -5.22 -5.30
C ALA A 83 -14.43 -6.01 -5.66
N GLU A 84 -14.54 -6.89 -6.65
CA GLU A 84 -13.40 -7.66 -7.15
C GLU A 84 -12.44 -6.78 -7.98
N ILE A 85 -11.20 -7.27 -8.17
CA ILE A 85 -10.18 -6.62 -9.03
C ILE A 85 -10.77 -6.21 -10.38
N TRP A 86 -11.52 -7.13 -11.00
CA TRP A 86 -12.20 -6.89 -12.27
C TRP A 86 -13.72 -7.04 -12.16
N ASP A 87 -14.32 -6.32 -11.22
CA ASP A 87 -15.78 -6.26 -11.09
C ASP A 87 -16.44 -5.58 -12.31
N PRO A 88 -17.36 -6.26 -13.05
CA PRO A 88 -18.07 -5.67 -14.19
C PRO A 88 -18.92 -4.44 -13.84
N LYS A 89 -19.31 -4.26 -12.58
CA LYS A 89 -20.09 -3.11 -12.11
C LYS A 89 -19.22 -1.87 -11.86
N VAL A 90 -17.90 -2.04 -11.82
CA VAL A 90 -16.94 -0.95 -11.63
C VAL A 90 -16.43 -0.49 -12.99
N SER A 91 -16.74 0.74 -13.35
CA SER A 91 -16.26 1.38 -14.57
C SER A 91 -14.74 1.61 -14.55
N ASN A 92 -14.13 1.76 -15.72
CA ASN A 92 -12.70 2.09 -15.80
C ASN A 92 -12.37 3.46 -15.18
N SER A 93 -13.31 4.41 -15.18
CA SER A 93 -13.11 5.68 -14.47
C SER A 93 -13.01 5.47 -12.96
N GLN A 94 -13.87 4.62 -12.38
CA GLN A 94 -13.82 4.27 -10.96
C GLN A 94 -12.61 3.42 -10.59
N ARG A 95 -12.14 2.59 -11.53
CA ARG A 95 -11.00 1.70 -11.33
C ARG A 95 -9.64 2.40 -11.46
N PHE A 96 -9.53 3.42 -12.31
CA PHE A 96 -8.25 4.04 -12.65
C PHE A 96 -8.23 5.56 -12.52
N LEU A 97 -9.14 6.28 -13.19
CA LEU A 97 -9.09 7.75 -13.24
C LEU A 97 -9.37 8.40 -11.88
N ILE A 98 -10.45 7.99 -11.20
CA ILE A 98 -10.81 8.52 -9.88
C ILE A 98 -9.69 8.22 -8.86
N PRO A 99 -9.18 6.98 -8.76
CA PRO A 99 -8.00 6.67 -7.94
C PRO A 99 -6.79 7.55 -8.24
N ALA A 100 -6.50 7.83 -9.50
CA ALA A 100 -5.40 8.70 -9.89
C ALA A 100 -5.61 10.13 -9.38
N LEU A 101 -6.79 10.71 -9.62
CA LEU A 101 -7.10 12.08 -9.17
C LEU A 101 -7.07 12.20 -7.63
N ILE A 102 -7.62 11.22 -6.92
CA ILE A 102 -7.60 11.18 -5.46
C ILE A 102 -6.17 11.01 -4.95
N GLY A 103 -5.40 10.07 -5.50
CA GLY A 103 -3.99 9.87 -5.14
C GLY A 103 -3.15 11.12 -5.38
N THR A 104 -3.32 11.78 -6.52
CA THR A 104 -2.67 13.06 -6.80
C THR A 104 -3.02 14.12 -5.76
N GLY A 105 -4.31 14.24 -5.40
CA GLY A 105 -4.74 15.17 -4.35
C GLY A 105 -4.13 14.87 -2.98
N ILE A 106 -4.05 13.60 -2.59
CA ILE A 106 -3.41 13.16 -1.35
C ILE A 106 -1.90 13.42 -1.39
N GLY A 107 -1.24 13.18 -2.53
CA GLY A 107 0.18 13.46 -2.70
C GLY A 107 0.50 14.94 -2.59
N VAL A 108 -0.34 15.84 -3.15
CA VAL A 108 -0.20 17.28 -2.94
C VAL A 108 -0.39 17.63 -1.46
N PHE A 109 -1.36 17.01 -0.78
CA PHE A 109 -1.54 17.17 0.65
C PHE A 109 -0.30 16.72 1.45
N PHE A 110 0.36 15.61 1.08
CA PHE A 110 1.60 15.15 1.72
C PHE A 110 2.70 16.21 1.61
N VAL A 111 2.91 16.76 0.41
CA VAL A 111 3.89 17.83 0.17
C VAL A 111 3.63 19.04 1.07
N LEU A 112 2.39 19.51 1.13
CA LEU A 112 2.04 20.67 1.95
C LEU A 112 2.20 20.39 3.45
N ALA A 113 1.82 19.19 3.90
CA ALA A 113 1.95 18.79 5.28
C ALA A 113 3.42 18.71 5.72
N ASP A 114 4.30 18.10 4.92
CA ASP A 114 5.74 18.02 5.22
C ASP A 114 6.40 19.41 5.26
N VAL A 115 6.11 20.28 4.27
CA VAL A 115 6.63 21.66 4.24
C VAL A 115 6.21 22.48 5.46
N VAL A 116 5.03 22.19 6.04
CA VAL A 116 4.53 22.86 7.24
C VAL A 116 5.08 22.21 8.52
N LEU A 117 5.01 20.88 8.63
CA LEU A 117 5.33 20.14 9.85
C LEU A 117 6.84 20.07 10.11
N SER A 118 7.65 20.01 9.06
CA SER A 118 9.12 20.08 9.16
C SER A 118 9.63 21.37 9.82
N ARG A 119 8.85 22.47 9.81
CA ARG A 119 9.23 23.72 10.49
C ARG A 119 9.19 23.64 12.00
N PHE A 120 8.57 22.59 12.56
CA PHE A 120 8.45 22.38 13.99
C PHE A 120 9.53 21.44 14.55
N HIS A 121 10.53 21.05 13.74
CA HIS A 121 11.70 20.29 14.18
C HIS A 121 12.95 20.56 13.34
N ALA A 122 14.12 20.21 13.87
CA ALA A 122 15.41 20.48 13.19
C ALA A 122 15.85 19.40 12.19
N LEU A 123 15.04 18.35 11.98
CA LEU A 123 15.41 17.21 11.12
C LEU A 123 15.21 17.44 9.61
N GLY A 124 14.62 18.58 9.20
CA GLY A 124 14.25 18.84 7.81
C GLY A 124 13.02 18.04 7.36
N GLY A 125 12.76 18.01 6.05
CA GLY A 125 11.68 17.21 5.45
C GLY A 125 12.00 15.72 5.38
N LEU A 126 10.99 14.90 5.15
CA LEU A 126 11.14 13.45 5.02
C LEU A 126 12.01 13.07 3.80
N PRO A 127 12.90 12.07 3.93
CA PRO A 127 13.80 11.69 2.84
C PRO A 127 13.06 10.93 1.73
N HIS A 128 13.43 11.19 0.47
CA HIS A 128 12.87 10.51 -0.71
C HIS A 128 13.93 9.63 -1.41
N PRO A 129 13.54 8.46 -1.94
CA PRO A 129 14.44 7.66 -2.78
C PRO A 129 14.85 8.43 -4.05
N PRO A 130 16.07 8.27 -4.56
CA PRO A 130 16.48 8.94 -5.79
C PRO A 130 15.77 8.34 -7.01
N PHE A 131 15.60 9.11 -8.08
CA PHE A 131 15.16 8.56 -9.36
C PHE A 131 16.26 7.65 -9.97
N PRO A 132 15.92 6.47 -10.55
CA PRO A 132 14.58 5.92 -10.81
C PRO A 132 14.00 5.06 -9.67
N THR A 133 14.70 4.91 -8.55
CA THR A 133 14.26 4.11 -7.40
C THR A 133 12.96 4.62 -6.81
N SER A 134 12.71 5.93 -6.78
CA SER A 134 11.43 6.50 -6.32
C SER A 134 10.22 5.96 -7.09
N LEU A 135 10.33 5.83 -8.42
CA LEU A 135 9.24 5.30 -9.25
C LEU A 135 9.01 3.80 -9.00
N VAL A 136 10.09 3.03 -8.89
CA VAL A 136 10.01 1.60 -8.59
C VAL A 136 9.46 1.37 -7.18
N ALA A 137 9.93 2.14 -6.19
CA ALA A 137 9.44 2.10 -4.82
C ALA A 137 7.95 2.46 -4.75
N SER A 138 7.49 3.48 -5.49
CA SER A 138 6.07 3.87 -5.56
C SER A 138 5.20 2.71 -6.08
N ALA A 139 5.66 1.99 -7.10
CA ALA A 139 4.95 0.83 -7.63
C ALA A 139 4.96 -0.37 -6.66
N VAL A 140 6.10 -0.61 -6.01
CA VAL A 140 6.26 -1.69 -5.02
C VAL A 140 5.39 -1.42 -3.78
N ALA A 141 5.40 -0.20 -3.23
CA ALA A 141 4.56 0.20 -2.11
C ALA A 141 3.08 0.16 -2.49
N GLY A 142 2.71 0.80 -3.60
CA GLY A 142 1.33 0.86 -4.06
C GLY A 142 0.68 -0.51 -4.30
N ILE A 143 1.43 -1.53 -4.71
CA ILE A 143 0.90 -2.90 -4.81
C ILE A 143 1.09 -3.66 -3.51
N GLY A 144 2.32 -3.70 -2.98
CA GLY A 144 2.72 -4.55 -1.86
C GLY A 144 2.03 -4.18 -0.55
N GLU A 145 2.02 -2.90 -0.19
CA GLU A 145 1.40 -2.45 1.04
C GLU A 145 -0.13 -2.60 0.97
N GLU A 146 -0.72 -2.37 -0.19
CA GLU A 146 -2.15 -2.61 -0.40
C GLU A 146 -2.50 -4.11 -0.32
N VAL A 147 -1.63 -5.01 -0.79
CA VAL A 147 -1.80 -6.46 -0.60
C VAL A 147 -1.86 -6.80 0.90
N ILE A 148 -0.95 -6.25 1.70
CA ILE A 148 -0.87 -6.56 3.13
C ILE A 148 -2.00 -5.89 3.92
N PHE A 149 -2.18 -4.58 3.78
CA PHE A 149 -3.06 -3.81 4.66
C PHE A 149 -4.51 -3.80 4.20
N ARG A 150 -4.79 -3.75 2.90
CA ARG A 150 -6.17 -3.68 2.40
C ARG A 150 -6.68 -5.05 2.01
N LEU A 151 -5.99 -5.72 1.10
CA LEU A 151 -6.46 -7.00 0.58
C LEU A 151 -6.45 -8.07 1.67
N PHE A 152 -5.33 -8.26 2.39
CA PHE A 152 -5.24 -9.25 3.45
C PHE A 152 -5.81 -8.75 4.78
N PHE A 153 -5.18 -7.76 5.43
CA PHE A 153 -5.49 -7.38 6.82
C PHE A 153 -6.95 -6.96 7.01
N ILE A 154 -7.46 -6.00 6.22
CA ILE A 154 -8.87 -5.58 6.35
C ILE A 154 -9.82 -6.74 6.05
N SER A 155 -9.63 -7.47 4.95
CA SER A 155 -10.52 -8.59 4.60
C SER A 155 -10.50 -9.70 5.66
N PHE A 156 -9.33 -10.02 6.21
CA PHE A 156 -9.15 -11.03 7.24
C PHE A 156 -9.88 -10.65 8.52
N TRP A 157 -9.64 -9.45 9.05
CA TRP A 157 -10.23 -9.03 10.33
C TRP A 157 -11.72 -8.75 10.22
N VAL A 158 -12.19 -8.20 9.10
CA VAL A 158 -13.63 -8.02 8.88
C VAL A 158 -14.32 -9.37 8.75
N TRP A 159 -13.73 -10.33 8.03
CA TRP A 159 -14.25 -11.70 7.97
C TRP A 159 -14.27 -12.36 9.36
N LEU A 160 -13.15 -12.32 10.09
CA LEU A 160 -13.07 -12.97 11.40
C LEU A 160 -14.06 -12.37 12.39
N VAL A 161 -14.10 -11.04 12.51
CA VAL A 161 -14.94 -10.38 13.51
C VAL A 161 -16.40 -10.37 13.07
N SER A 162 -16.72 -9.86 11.88
CA SER A 162 -18.11 -9.75 11.45
C SER A 162 -18.71 -11.10 11.08
N TYR A 163 -18.03 -11.87 10.23
CA TYR A 163 -18.61 -13.10 9.67
C TYR A 163 -18.52 -14.28 10.65
N VAL A 164 -17.35 -14.51 11.26
CA VAL A 164 -17.14 -15.66 12.16
C VAL A 164 -17.67 -15.36 13.57
N ILE A 165 -17.18 -14.31 14.23
CA ILE A 165 -17.49 -14.04 15.65
C ILE A 165 -18.92 -13.49 15.79
N LEU A 166 -19.29 -12.47 14.99
CA LEU A 166 -20.59 -11.80 15.08
C LEU A 166 -21.69 -12.44 14.20
N LYS A 167 -21.38 -13.57 13.55
CA LYS A 167 -22.31 -14.36 12.70
C LYS A 167 -22.93 -13.54 11.57
N GLY A 168 -22.10 -12.77 10.86
CA GLY A 168 -22.49 -11.93 9.72
C GLY A 168 -23.07 -10.56 10.08
N ARG A 169 -23.07 -10.17 11.37
CA ARG A 169 -23.62 -8.88 11.82
C ARG A 169 -22.57 -7.77 11.81
N TRP A 170 -23.03 -6.53 11.68
CA TRP A 170 -22.25 -5.30 11.84
C TRP A 170 -21.07 -5.13 10.85
N GLN A 171 -21.10 -5.79 9.69
CA GLN A 171 -19.98 -5.79 8.75
C GLN A 171 -19.48 -4.37 8.40
N SER A 172 -20.38 -3.40 8.24
CA SER A 172 -19.98 -2.04 7.88
C SER A 172 -19.25 -1.32 9.02
N GLN A 173 -19.73 -1.46 10.25
CA GLN A 173 -19.13 -0.87 11.43
C GLN A 173 -17.78 -1.52 11.72
N ILE A 174 -17.73 -2.85 11.67
CA ILE A 174 -16.49 -3.60 11.83
C ILE A 174 -15.48 -3.23 10.75
N PHE A 175 -15.92 -3.05 9.49
CA PHE A 175 -15.06 -2.58 8.42
C PHE A 175 -14.37 -1.25 8.77
N TRP A 176 -15.12 -0.26 9.25
CA TRP A 176 -14.52 1.04 9.59
C TRP A 176 -13.61 0.98 10.81
N ILE A 177 -13.98 0.21 11.84
CA ILE A 177 -13.12 -0.02 13.00
C ILE A 177 -11.80 -0.68 12.56
N VAL A 178 -11.88 -1.74 11.74
CA VAL A 178 -10.69 -2.43 11.20
C VAL A 178 -9.89 -1.53 10.28
N ALA A 179 -10.53 -0.67 9.48
CA ALA A 179 -9.84 0.29 8.61
C ALA A 179 -9.03 1.31 9.44
N VAL A 180 -9.57 1.79 10.57
CA VAL A 180 -8.82 2.65 11.51
C VAL A 180 -7.64 1.91 12.12
N PHE A 181 -7.82 0.67 12.59
CA PHE A 181 -6.69 -0.13 13.09
C PHE A 181 -5.65 -0.43 12.02
N SER A 182 -6.09 -0.69 10.78
CA SER A 182 -5.21 -0.87 9.63
C SER A 182 -4.41 0.40 9.35
N ALA A 183 -5.04 1.58 9.40
CA ALA A 183 -4.38 2.87 9.22
C ALA A 183 -3.33 3.15 10.32
N LEU A 184 -3.65 2.84 11.58
CA LEU A 184 -2.69 2.96 12.68
C LEU A 184 -1.52 1.99 12.52
N ALA A 185 -1.79 0.72 12.20
CA ALA A 185 -0.74 -0.28 11.96
C ALA A 185 0.15 0.10 10.77
N PHE A 186 -0.46 0.65 9.72
CA PHE A 186 0.24 1.14 8.53
C PHE A 186 1.18 2.31 8.87
N ALA A 187 0.66 3.33 9.58
CA ALA A 187 1.47 4.46 10.02
C ALA A 187 2.59 4.05 10.97
N LEU A 188 2.29 3.24 11.98
CA LEU A 188 3.31 2.77 12.93
C LEU A 188 4.34 1.83 12.29
N GLY A 189 3.96 1.11 11.22
CA GLY A 189 4.88 0.30 10.42
C GLY A 189 6.00 1.12 9.75
N HIS A 190 5.80 2.44 9.57
CA HIS A 190 6.81 3.34 9.00
C HIS A 190 7.80 3.88 10.04
N VAL A 191 7.47 3.81 11.33
CA VAL A 191 8.32 4.36 12.40
C VAL A 191 9.74 3.79 12.39
N PRO A 192 9.98 2.47 12.25
CA PRO A 192 11.34 1.93 12.17
C PRO A 192 12.14 2.48 11.00
N SER A 193 11.50 2.65 9.84
CA SER A 193 12.14 3.21 8.65
C SER A 193 12.52 4.68 8.88
N VAL A 194 11.64 5.49 9.47
CA VAL A 194 11.96 6.90 9.78
C VAL A 194 13.11 7.00 10.77
N VAL A 195 13.13 6.18 11.82
CA VAL A 195 14.24 6.12 12.78
C VAL A 195 15.56 5.83 12.07
N LEU A 196 15.56 4.82 11.19
CA LEU A 196 16.75 4.45 10.43
C LEU A 196 17.21 5.56 9.48
N LEU A 197 16.29 6.12 8.68
CA LEU A 197 16.62 7.06 7.62
C LEU A 197 17.04 8.45 8.14
N LEU A 198 16.53 8.87 9.30
CA LEU A 198 16.92 10.12 9.95
C LEU A 198 18.08 9.95 10.94
N GLY A 199 18.67 8.75 11.02
CA GLY A 199 19.82 8.48 11.90
C GLY A 199 19.48 8.57 13.40
N LEU A 200 18.21 8.37 13.76
CA LEU A 200 17.77 8.35 15.15
C LEU A 200 18.15 7.01 15.79
N LYS A 201 18.49 7.02 17.08
CA LYS A 201 18.86 5.80 17.82
C LYS A 201 17.66 5.09 18.41
N THR A 202 16.62 5.84 18.78
CA THR A 202 15.42 5.30 19.42
C THR A 202 14.17 6.07 19.00
N VAL A 203 13.00 5.43 19.13
CA VAL A 203 11.70 6.03 18.82
C VAL A 203 11.42 7.28 19.66
N ASN A 204 11.95 7.34 20.89
CA ASN A 204 11.76 8.49 21.79
C ASN A 204 12.43 9.77 21.31
N GLN A 205 13.29 9.69 20.29
CA GLN A 205 13.93 10.85 19.67
C GLN A 205 13.12 11.43 18.51
N ILE A 206 12.00 10.80 18.12
CA ILE A 206 11.11 11.35 17.09
C ILE A 206 10.39 12.57 17.70
N PRO A 207 10.55 13.77 17.11
CA PRO A 207 9.81 14.95 17.56
C PRO A 207 8.29 14.72 17.50
N PRO A 208 7.50 15.26 18.44
CA PRO A 208 6.05 15.08 18.42
C PRO A 208 5.39 15.52 17.11
N ALA A 209 5.88 16.60 16.49
CA ALA A 209 5.40 17.05 15.19
C ALA A 209 5.65 16.01 14.08
N LEU A 210 6.83 15.39 14.03
CA LEU A 210 7.16 14.33 13.06
C LEU A 210 6.35 13.06 13.33
N MET A 211 6.13 12.68 14.60
CA MET A 211 5.24 11.56 14.92
C MET A 211 3.81 11.84 14.45
N GLY A 212 3.33 13.07 14.69
CA GLY A 212 2.03 13.54 14.19
C GLY A 212 1.93 13.48 12.67
N GLU A 213 2.99 13.88 11.97
CA GLU A 213 3.10 13.79 10.52
C GLU A 213 3.01 12.35 10.02
N ILE A 214 3.80 11.43 10.57
CA ILE A 214 3.77 10.00 10.19
C ILE A 214 2.35 9.45 10.34
N LEU A 215 1.67 9.74 11.44
CA LEU A 215 0.30 9.30 11.68
C LEU A 215 -0.70 9.95 10.72
N LEU A 216 -0.54 11.25 10.43
CA LEU A 216 -1.43 12.01 9.56
C LEU A 216 -1.35 11.54 8.11
N LEU A 217 -0.15 11.51 7.53
CA LEU A 217 0.06 11.16 6.12
C LEU A 217 -0.42 9.73 5.85
N ASN A 218 0.13 8.77 6.59
CA ASN A 218 -0.21 7.36 6.43
C ASN A 218 -1.67 7.06 6.82
N GLY A 219 -2.22 7.77 7.81
CA GLY A 219 -3.62 7.62 8.21
C GLY A 219 -4.60 8.09 7.14
N VAL A 220 -4.32 9.23 6.49
CA VAL A 220 -5.14 9.76 5.40
C VAL A 220 -5.11 8.82 4.20
N LEU A 221 -3.93 8.45 3.71
CA LEU A 221 -3.80 7.48 2.60
C LEU A 221 -4.44 6.12 2.97
N SER A 222 -4.12 5.64 4.17
CA SER A 222 -4.87 4.72 5.02
C SER A 222 -6.32 4.46 4.61
N LEU A 223 -7.14 5.40 5.10
CA LEU A 223 -8.59 5.40 5.10
C LEU A 223 -9.17 5.62 3.71
N PHE A 224 -8.55 6.45 2.86
CA PHE A 224 -8.99 6.64 1.49
C PHE A 224 -8.84 5.35 0.68
N ALA A 225 -7.66 4.72 0.70
CA ALA A 225 -7.44 3.45 0.02
C ALA A 225 -8.39 2.36 0.56
N ALA A 226 -8.66 2.31 1.88
CA ALA A 226 -9.64 1.38 2.45
C ALA A 226 -11.06 1.61 1.90
N TYR A 227 -11.53 2.86 1.88
CA TYR A 227 -12.86 3.20 1.35
C TYR A 227 -13.01 2.78 -0.12
N TYR A 228 -12.03 3.14 -0.95
CA TYR A 228 -12.05 2.84 -2.38
C TYR A 228 -11.78 1.35 -2.68
N PHE A 229 -11.01 0.65 -1.85
CA PHE A 229 -10.88 -0.80 -1.88
C PHE A 229 -12.25 -1.48 -1.75
N ARG A 230 -13.02 -1.12 -0.71
CA ARG A 230 -14.35 -1.70 -0.48
C ARG A 230 -15.33 -1.38 -1.62
N LYS A 231 -15.24 -0.15 -2.15
CA LYS A 231 -16.20 0.39 -3.13
C LYS A 231 -15.92 -0.01 -4.58
N PHE A 232 -14.66 0.08 -5.02
CA PHE A 232 -14.23 -0.07 -6.42
C PHE A 232 -13.17 -1.17 -6.62
N GLY A 233 -12.75 -1.84 -5.55
CA GLY A 233 -11.91 -3.02 -5.60
C GLY A 233 -10.42 -2.69 -5.47
N PHE A 234 -9.61 -3.76 -5.49
CA PHE A 234 -8.18 -3.69 -5.16
C PHE A 234 -7.38 -2.70 -6.01
N LEU A 235 -7.63 -2.63 -7.33
CA LEU A 235 -6.91 -1.72 -8.23
C LEU A 235 -7.15 -0.25 -7.89
N ALA A 236 -8.31 0.09 -7.30
CA ALA A 236 -8.57 1.47 -6.89
C ALA A 236 -7.70 1.88 -5.70
N ALA A 237 -7.48 0.99 -4.74
CA ALA A 237 -6.58 1.23 -3.62
C ALA A 237 -5.12 1.33 -4.07
N VAL A 238 -4.67 0.39 -4.92
CA VAL A 238 -3.35 0.41 -5.57
C VAL A 238 -3.13 1.72 -6.33
N GLY A 239 -4.14 2.17 -7.08
CA GLY A 239 -4.06 3.41 -7.85
C GLY A 239 -3.92 4.65 -6.97
N ILE A 240 -4.74 4.77 -5.91
CA ILE A 240 -4.63 5.90 -4.98
C ILE A 240 -3.23 5.97 -4.38
N HIS A 241 -2.72 4.84 -3.90
CA HIS A 241 -1.40 4.76 -3.28
C HIS A 241 -0.30 5.11 -4.28
N PHE A 242 -0.26 4.42 -5.42
CA PHE A 242 0.75 4.66 -6.46
C PHE A 242 0.81 6.12 -6.90
N TRP A 243 -0.34 6.75 -7.15
CA TRP A 243 -0.37 8.15 -7.58
C TRP A 243 -0.06 9.14 -6.45
N THR A 244 -0.34 8.79 -5.19
CA THR A 244 0.14 9.55 -4.02
C THR A 244 1.67 9.58 -4.01
N ASP A 245 2.29 8.41 -4.14
CA ASP A 245 3.74 8.26 -4.10
C ASP A 245 4.43 8.87 -5.32
N VAL A 246 3.81 8.84 -6.50
CA VAL A 246 4.34 9.54 -7.67
C VAL A 246 4.46 11.04 -7.39
N ILE A 247 3.43 11.68 -6.83
CA ILE A 247 3.54 13.10 -6.48
C ILE A 247 4.57 13.32 -5.37
N TRP A 248 4.51 12.49 -4.33
CA TRP A 248 5.28 12.66 -3.10
C TRP A 248 6.77 12.28 -3.25
N HIS A 249 7.09 11.11 -3.77
CA HIS A 249 8.46 10.61 -3.89
C HIS A 249 9.11 10.88 -5.25
N VAL A 250 8.34 10.96 -6.35
CA VAL A 250 8.93 11.12 -7.69
C VAL A 250 8.99 12.59 -8.09
N ILE A 251 7.88 13.33 -8.00
CA ILE A 251 7.84 14.73 -8.43
C ILE A 251 8.44 15.63 -7.36
N TRP A 252 7.95 15.56 -6.12
CA TRP A 252 8.48 16.38 -5.03
C TRP A 252 9.90 15.96 -4.63
N GLY A 253 10.19 14.66 -4.57
CA GLY A 253 11.55 14.18 -4.29
C GLY A 253 12.61 14.52 -5.35
N ALA A 254 12.23 15.11 -6.48
CA ALA A 254 13.13 15.56 -7.53
C ALA A 254 13.47 17.07 -7.48
N VAL A 255 12.80 17.84 -6.60
CA VAL A 255 13.04 19.27 -6.39
C VAL A 255 13.67 19.53 -5.03
#